data_AF-A0A961A7C2-F1
#
_entry.id   AF-A0A961A7C2-F1
#
_cell.length_a   1.000
_cell.length_b   1.000
_cell.length_c   1.000
_cell.angle_alpha   90.00
_cell.angle_beta   90.00
_cell.angle_gamma   90.00
#
_symmetry.space_group_name_H-M   'P 1'
#
loop_
_entity.id
_entity.type
_entity.pdbx_description
1 polymer ?
#
loop_
_entity_poly.entity_id
_entity_poly.type
_entity_poly.pdbx_seq_one_letter_code
_entity_poly.pdbx_strand_id
1 'polypeptide(L)'
;MTDRSLEPDMQDEELYYEEAPRSSLAEGIGVAVALLALFVIGYAGYVWLTPGVEFADLLHRSPGISTDDTQMAAAEQPDEQTRCPQCSMYAMRSIAAVHADFTDGSSGYFDGWGCVADWAREHATGLSSAEVRDIASADREPQWLTADTASYRFGTARLDGSMAPFVAAYATPGHAADDGERGGEVMDFSALLRELGLAAGSESVETVNTNGSATDGNQAGQQSDTDADQLATEPDSLDEEPEEPAVSVPGNHADNLFSHSGFTDSSCPYCGMFADRSLTHVVVRWSDGSYTQHDSFDCVFNLMADEDRSIDAIEVTAYDIDKPGSRWLDATAAWFLYDTETVKGSMPPYVAAFANATDAENAQPALGGQLLDFNGLAAMWQQ
;
A
#
# COMPACT_ATOMS: atom_id res chain seq x y z
N MET A 1 40.51 57.68 36.86
CA MET A 1 41.71 57.14 36.20
C MET A 1 41.51 55.64 36.10
N THR A 2 41.71 55.08 34.90
CA THR A 2 41.57 53.67 34.47
C THR A 2 40.15 53.08 34.64
N ASP A 3 39.53 52.43 33.66
CA ASP A 3 40.09 51.64 32.56
C ASP A 3 39.10 51.60 31.38
N ARG A 4 39.60 51.75 30.15
CA ARG A 4 38.82 51.69 28.89
C ARG A 4 39.03 50.29 28.32
N SER A 5 38.01 49.45 28.40
CA SER A 5 38.01 48.13 27.77
C SER A 5 37.93 48.29 26.26
N LEU A 6 38.95 47.75 25.58
CA LEU A 6 39.06 47.60 24.12
C LEU A 6 38.14 46.46 23.67
N GLU A 7 37.18 46.75 22.80
CA GLU A 7 36.51 45.74 21.98
C GLU A 7 37.35 45.51 20.70
N PRO A 8 37.62 44.26 20.30
CA PRO A 8 38.31 43.99 19.05
C PRO A 8 37.36 44.09 17.87
N ASP A 9 37.68 45.02 16.99
CA ASP A 9 37.13 45.24 15.64
C ASP A 9 37.50 44.04 14.75
N MET A 10 36.57 43.09 14.57
CA MET A 10 36.70 42.02 13.57
C MET A 10 36.33 42.60 12.21
N GLN A 11 37.35 43.11 11.52
CA GLN A 11 37.24 43.56 10.13
C GLN A 11 37.11 42.36 9.20
N ASP A 12 36.22 42.54 8.24
CA ASP A 12 35.89 41.66 7.13
C ASP A 12 37.13 41.17 6.36
N GLU A 13 37.46 39.89 6.48
CA GLU A 13 38.29 39.18 5.51
C GLU A 13 37.39 38.65 4.38
N GLU A 14 37.15 39.49 3.37
CA GLU A 14 36.65 39.04 2.06
C GLU A 14 37.68 38.12 1.41
N LEU A 15 37.49 36.81 1.60
CA LEU A 15 38.20 35.75 0.90
C LEU A 15 37.80 35.77 -0.59
N TYR A 16 38.59 36.49 -1.39
CA TYR A 16 38.56 36.48 -2.84
C TYR A 16 38.95 35.07 -3.36
N TYR A 17 37.95 34.23 -3.66
CA TYR A 17 38.15 32.98 -4.38
C TYR A 17 38.31 33.30 -5.88
N GLU A 18 39.54 33.21 -6.39
CA GLU A 18 39.78 33.11 -7.83
C GLU A 18 39.30 31.74 -8.32
N GLU A 19 38.14 31.72 -9.00
CA GLU A 19 37.68 30.54 -9.73
C GLU A 19 38.66 30.20 -10.86
N ALA A 20 39.43 29.12 -10.67
CA ALA A 20 40.23 28.54 -11.74
C ALA A 20 39.31 28.08 -12.89
N PRO A 21 39.66 28.33 -14.16
CA PRO A 21 38.84 27.94 -15.30
C PRO A 21 38.74 26.41 -15.38
N ARG A 22 37.56 25.88 -15.03
CA ARG A 22 37.21 24.47 -15.24
C ARG A 22 37.13 24.19 -16.74
N SER A 23 38.19 23.62 -17.29
CA SER A 23 38.18 23.09 -18.66
C SER A 23 37.42 21.76 -18.71
N SER A 24 36.10 21.83 -18.87
CA SER A 24 35.15 20.69 -18.87
C SER A 24 35.37 19.64 -19.96
N LEU A 25 36.26 19.90 -20.92
CA LEU A 25 36.48 19.03 -22.09
C LEU A 25 37.44 17.86 -21.79
N ALA A 26 38.32 17.99 -20.79
CA ALA A 26 39.27 16.94 -20.43
C ALA A 26 38.64 15.83 -19.58
N GLU A 27 37.64 16.16 -18.75
CA GLU A 27 36.95 15.18 -17.90
C GLU A 27 36.01 14.27 -18.70
N GLY A 28 35.35 14.80 -19.74
CA GLY A 28 34.45 14.01 -20.59
C GLY A 28 35.16 12.91 -21.40
N ILE A 29 36.40 13.15 -21.84
CA ILE A 29 37.18 12.14 -22.59
C ILE A 29 37.58 10.99 -21.66
N GLY A 30 37.95 11.26 -20.41
CA GLY A 30 38.29 10.24 -19.43
C GLY A 30 37.12 9.29 -19.16
N VAL A 31 35.92 9.84 -18.97
CA VAL A 31 34.70 9.04 -18.75
C VAL A 31 34.35 8.19 -19.97
N ALA A 32 34.42 8.76 -21.18
CA ALA A 32 34.12 8.03 -22.41
C ALA A 32 35.08 6.84 -22.63
N VAL A 33 36.38 7.03 -22.36
CA VAL A 33 37.38 5.95 -22.46
C VAL A 33 37.14 4.87 -21.39
N ALA A 34 36.78 5.26 -20.16
CA ALA A 34 36.47 4.31 -19.09
C ALA A 34 35.23 3.44 -19.41
N LEU A 35 34.16 4.06 -19.94
CA LEU A 35 32.96 3.34 -20.36
C LEU A 35 33.23 2.37 -21.51
N LEU A 36 34.03 2.79 -22.50
CA LEU A 36 34.43 1.92 -23.60
C LEU A 36 35.24 0.72 -23.10
N ALA A 37 36.15 0.92 -22.16
CA ALA A 37 36.94 -0.15 -21.56
C ALA A 37 36.06 -1.16 -20.80
N LEU A 38 35.10 -0.68 -20.00
CA LEU A 38 34.15 -1.55 -19.29
C LEU A 38 33.29 -2.37 -20.25
N PHE A 39 32.82 -1.76 -21.34
CA PHE A 39 32.06 -2.45 -22.38
C PHE A 39 32.88 -3.58 -23.02
N VAL A 40 34.15 -3.31 -23.37
CA VAL A 40 35.05 -4.32 -23.96
C VAL A 40 35.33 -5.46 -22.99
N ILE A 41 35.56 -5.18 -21.70
CA ILE A 41 35.79 -6.20 -20.67
C ILE A 41 34.53 -7.05 -20.46
N GLY A 42 33.36 -6.41 -20.33
CA GLY A 42 32.07 -7.11 -20.19
C GLY A 42 31.78 -8.01 -21.39
N TYR A 43 32.02 -7.51 -22.60
CA TYR A 43 31.86 -8.28 -23.84
C TYR A 43 32.83 -9.47 -23.92
N ALA A 44 34.11 -9.26 -23.60
CA ALA A 44 35.10 -10.34 -23.59
C ALA A 44 34.75 -11.43 -22.55
N GLY A 45 34.27 -11.02 -21.37
CA GLY A 45 33.79 -11.94 -20.34
C GLY A 45 32.57 -12.75 -20.80
N TYR A 46 31.61 -12.09 -21.45
CA TYR A 46 30.41 -12.74 -22.00
C TYR A 46 30.79 -13.79 -23.06
N VAL A 47 31.61 -13.43 -24.04
CA VAL A 47 32.07 -14.36 -25.10
C VAL A 47 32.82 -15.56 -24.52
N TRP A 48 33.61 -15.35 -23.46
CA TRP A 48 34.31 -16.44 -22.79
C TRP A 48 33.35 -17.39 -22.03
N LEU A 49 32.28 -16.86 -21.44
CA LEU A 49 31.28 -17.64 -20.70
C LEU A 49 30.27 -18.35 -21.60
N THR A 50 30.07 -17.91 -22.85
CA THR A 50 29.11 -18.52 -23.79
C THR A 50 29.76 -19.00 -25.10
N PRO A 51 30.63 -20.02 -25.06
CA PRO A 51 31.25 -20.56 -26.27
C PRO A 51 30.17 -21.20 -27.17
N GLY A 52 30.00 -20.68 -28.39
CA GLY A 52 29.07 -21.20 -29.39
C GLY A 52 27.95 -20.24 -29.83
N VAL A 53 27.89 -19.02 -29.28
CA VAL A 53 27.00 -17.96 -29.76
C VAL A 53 27.76 -17.11 -30.78
N GLU A 54 27.43 -17.20 -32.07
CA GLU A 54 28.02 -16.33 -33.08
C GLU A 54 27.42 -14.92 -32.98
N PHE A 55 28.24 -13.89 -33.15
CA PHE A 55 27.79 -12.48 -33.08
C PHE A 55 26.65 -12.17 -34.08
N ALA A 56 26.61 -12.88 -35.20
CA ALA A 56 25.53 -12.79 -36.18
C ALA A 56 24.18 -13.26 -35.61
N ASP A 57 24.17 -14.24 -34.72
CA ASP A 57 22.93 -14.72 -34.07
C ASP A 57 22.40 -13.72 -33.04
N LEU A 58 23.26 -12.90 -32.42
CA LEU A 58 22.86 -11.82 -31.53
C LEU A 58 22.24 -10.64 -32.30
N LEU A 59 22.77 -10.32 -33.48
CA LEU A 59 22.18 -9.28 -34.34
C LEU A 59 20.88 -9.74 -35.01
N HIS A 60 20.67 -11.05 -35.18
CA HIS A 60 19.42 -11.60 -35.72
C HIS A 60 18.39 -12.01 -34.65
N ARG A 61 18.78 -12.09 -33.38
CA ARG A 61 17.85 -12.26 -32.23
C ARG A 61 17.44 -10.96 -31.55
N SER A 62 17.87 -9.80 -32.04
CA SER A 62 17.20 -8.56 -31.66
C SER A 62 15.75 -8.67 -32.15
N PRO A 63 14.72 -8.63 -31.28
CA PRO A 63 13.37 -8.41 -31.78
C PRO A 63 13.45 -7.16 -32.64
N GLY A 64 12.97 -7.25 -33.87
CA GLY A 64 12.97 -6.13 -34.78
C GLY A 64 12.19 -5.00 -34.13
N ILE A 65 12.90 -4.04 -33.53
CA ILE A 65 12.35 -2.72 -33.27
C ILE A 65 12.20 -2.12 -34.66
N SER A 66 11.03 -2.37 -35.25
CA SER A 66 10.55 -1.60 -36.37
C SER A 66 10.62 -0.14 -35.95
N THR A 67 11.24 0.70 -36.76
CA THR A 67 11.23 2.15 -36.54
C THR A 67 9.82 2.75 -36.71
N ASP A 68 8.82 1.96 -37.13
CA ASP A 68 7.40 2.32 -37.03
C ASP A 68 6.80 2.04 -35.64
N ASP A 69 7.34 1.10 -34.86
CA ASP A 69 6.81 0.78 -33.52
C ASP A 69 7.25 1.80 -32.46
N THR A 70 8.34 2.54 -32.72
CA THR A 70 8.77 3.65 -31.86
C THR A 70 7.83 4.86 -31.94
N GLN A 71 6.97 4.93 -32.96
CA GLN A 71 5.86 5.91 -33.00
C GLN A 71 4.56 5.37 -32.38
N MET A 72 4.44 4.07 -32.12
CA MET A 72 3.30 3.50 -31.38
C MET A 72 3.54 3.43 -29.87
N ALA A 73 4.79 3.28 -29.42
CA ALA A 73 5.13 3.36 -27.98
C ALA A 73 5.11 4.79 -27.41
N ALA A 74 5.03 5.81 -28.26
CA ALA A 74 4.94 7.23 -27.86
C ALA A 74 3.52 7.80 -28.01
N ALA A 75 2.52 6.94 -28.23
CA ALA A 75 1.11 7.29 -28.32
C ALA A 75 0.21 6.46 -27.39
N GLU A 76 0.76 5.86 -26.32
CA GLU A 76 -0.04 5.53 -25.14
C GLU A 76 -0.47 6.86 -24.52
N GLN A 77 -1.64 7.35 -24.94
CA GLN A 77 -2.33 8.40 -24.21
C GLN A 77 -2.47 7.90 -22.77
N PRO A 78 -2.13 8.72 -21.75
CA PRO A 78 -2.30 8.31 -20.37
C PRO A 78 -3.77 7.97 -20.17
N ASP A 79 -4.04 6.69 -19.95
CA ASP A 79 -5.35 6.11 -19.69
C ASP A 79 -5.93 6.66 -18.37
N GLU A 80 -6.33 7.93 -18.34
CA GLU A 80 -7.29 8.43 -17.33
C GLU A 80 -8.55 7.56 -17.29
N GLN A 81 -8.84 6.81 -18.37
CA GLN A 81 -9.97 5.88 -18.48
C GLN A 81 -9.78 4.51 -17.82
N THR A 82 -8.64 4.22 -17.18
CA THR A 82 -8.44 2.92 -16.50
C THR A 82 -8.42 3.00 -14.98
N ARG A 83 -8.71 4.17 -14.39
CA ARG A 83 -8.92 4.30 -12.95
C ARG A 83 -10.33 3.82 -12.58
N CYS A 84 -10.40 2.99 -11.55
CA CYS A 84 -11.62 2.55 -10.92
C CYS A 84 -12.32 3.77 -10.33
N PRO A 85 -13.56 4.07 -10.73
CA PRO A 85 -14.23 5.28 -10.29
C PRO A 85 -14.67 5.18 -8.81
N GLN A 86 -14.58 3.99 -8.19
CA GLN A 86 -14.94 3.76 -6.80
C GLN A 86 -13.76 3.95 -5.81
N CYS A 87 -12.55 3.54 -6.18
CA CYS A 87 -11.39 3.50 -5.27
C CYS A 87 -10.12 4.09 -5.91
N SER A 88 -10.26 4.76 -7.05
CA SER A 88 -9.19 5.44 -7.80
C SER A 88 -8.04 4.53 -8.28
N MET A 89 -8.12 3.22 -8.04
CA MET A 89 -7.17 2.17 -8.44
C MET A 89 -7.04 2.03 -9.95
N TYR A 90 -5.86 1.70 -10.46
CA TYR A 90 -5.73 1.32 -11.87
C TYR A 90 -6.28 -0.09 -12.10
N ALA A 91 -7.55 -0.18 -12.50
CA ALA A 91 -8.27 -1.42 -12.67
C ALA A 91 -7.53 -2.42 -13.57
N MET A 92 -6.86 -1.94 -14.62
CA MET A 92 -6.09 -2.80 -15.54
C MET A 92 -4.86 -3.47 -14.91
N ARG A 93 -4.39 -3.00 -13.75
CA ARG A 93 -3.33 -3.65 -12.97
C ARG A 93 -3.87 -4.75 -12.05
N SER A 94 -5.18 -4.76 -11.80
CA SER A 94 -5.82 -5.81 -10.99
C SER A 94 -5.96 -7.10 -11.77
N ILE A 95 -5.68 -8.22 -11.11
CA ILE A 95 -6.01 -9.55 -11.61
C ILE A 95 -7.52 -9.83 -11.54
N ALA A 96 -8.26 -9.07 -10.72
CA ALA A 96 -9.70 -9.20 -10.53
C ALA A 96 -10.50 -8.12 -11.29
N ALA A 97 -9.87 -7.44 -12.26
CA ALA A 97 -10.48 -6.34 -12.99
C ALA A 97 -11.84 -6.71 -13.61
N VAL A 98 -12.80 -5.80 -13.50
CA VAL A 98 -14.15 -5.93 -14.06
C VAL A 98 -14.45 -4.71 -14.91
N HIS A 99 -14.78 -4.88 -16.18
CA HIS A 99 -15.43 -3.84 -16.98
C HIS A 99 -16.94 -4.03 -16.84
N ALA A 100 -17.65 -3.06 -16.27
CA ALA A 100 -19.07 -3.16 -15.97
C ALA A 100 -19.86 -2.09 -16.72
N ASP A 101 -20.98 -2.49 -17.33
CA ASP A 101 -22.01 -1.61 -17.87
C ASP A 101 -23.24 -1.67 -16.96
N PHE A 102 -23.80 -0.52 -16.62
CA PHE A 102 -24.94 -0.40 -15.72
C PHE A 102 -26.23 0.00 -16.45
N THR A 103 -27.37 -0.24 -15.80
CA THR A 103 -28.70 -0.01 -16.39
C THR A 103 -29.04 1.46 -16.66
N ASP A 104 -28.32 2.39 -16.04
CA ASP A 104 -28.43 3.83 -16.29
C ASP A 104 -27.59 4.30 -17.50
N GLY A 105 -26.88 3.38 -18.16
CA GLY A 105 -25.99 3.65 -19.29
C GLY A 105 -24.59 4.09 -18.89
N SER A 106 -24.25 4.14 -17.60
CA SER A 106 -22.87 4.33 -17.16
C SER A 106 -22.06 3.05 -17.38
N SER A 107 -20.76 3.20 -17.63
CA SER A 107 -19.81 2.09 -17.72
C SER A 107 -18.44 2.50 -17.18
N GLY A 108 -17.64 1.50 -16.79
CA GLY A 108 -16.29 1.75 -16.30
C GLY A 108 -15.51 0.48 -15.96
N TYR A 109 -14.19 0.63 -15.82
CA TYR A 109 -13.32 -0.42 -15.31
C TYR A 109 -13.23 -0.34 -13.78
N PHE A 110 -13.34 -1.47 -13.10
CA PHE A 110 -13.34 -1.58 -11.64
C PHE A 110 -12.22 -2.52 -11.20
N ASP A 111 -11.63 -2.23 -10.04
CA ASP A 111 -10.55 -3.03 -9.46
C ASP A 111 -11.00 -4.45 -9.08
N GLY A 112 -12.30 -4.62 -8.82
CA GLY A 112 -12.93 -5.91 -8.58
C GLY A 112 -14.44 -5.82 -8.36
N TRP A 113 -15.07 -6.97 -8.14
CA TRP A 113 -16.51 -7.09 -7.91
C TRP A 113 -17.04 -6.31 -6.70
N GLY A 114 -16.21 -6.10 -5.67
CA GLY A 114 -16.56 -5.25 -4.52
C GLY A 114 -16.84 -3.80 -4.95
N CYS A 115 -15.94 -3.22 -5.76
CA CYS A 115 -16.11 -1.86 -6.29
C CYS A 115 -17.34 -1.73 -7.20
N VAL A 116 -17.64 -2.77 -8.00
CA VAL A 116 -18.86 -2.80 -8.83
C VAL A 116 -20.12 -2.77 -7.95
N ALA A 117 -20.13 -3.56 -6.87
CA ALA A 117 -21.26 -3.61 -5.92
C ALA A 117 -21.43 -2.30 -5.15
N ASP A 118 -20.34 -1.66 -4.74
CA ASP A 118 -20.36 -0.35 -4.08
C ASP A 118 -20.90 0.74 -5.01
N TRP A 119 -20.38 0.81 -6.24
CA TRP A 119 -20.82 1.76 -7.26
C TRP A 119 -22.31 1.63 -7.57
N ALA A 120 -22.78 0.40 -7.81
CA ALA A 120 -24.18 0.11 -8.09
C ALA A 120 -25.11 0.57 -6.96
N ARG A 121 -24.71 0.35 -5.70
CA ARG A 121 -25.48 0.79 -4.53
C ARG A 121 -25.49 2.30 -4.38
N GLU A 122 -24.35 2.94 -4.56
CA GLU A 122 -24.21 4.40 -4.46
C GLU A 122 -25.04 5.13 -5.52
N HIS A 123 -25.06 4.62 -6.75
CA HIS A 123 -25.76 5.21 -7.88
C HIS A 123 -27.18 4.67 -8.08
N ALA A 124 -27.63 3.76 -7.20
CA ALA A 124 -28.93 3.09 -7.28
C ALA A 124 -29.23 2.51 -8.69
N THR A 125 -28.23 1.88 -9.30
CA THR A 125 -28.28 1.31 -10.65
C THR A 125 -28.01 -0.20 -10.60
N GLY A 126 -28.60 -0.96 -11.53
CA GLY A 126 -28.34 -2.39 -11.69
C GLY A 126 -27.21 -2.65 -12.68
N LEU A 127 -26.66 -3.86 -12.66
CA LEU A 127 -25.69 -4.31 -13.65
C LEU A 127 -26.40 -4.78 -14.93
N SER A 128 -26.00 -4.26 -16.10
CA SER A 128 -26.51 -4.65 -17.42
C SER A 128 -25.65 -5.75 -18.06
N SER A 129 -24.34 -5.56 -18.09
CA SER A 129 -23.35 -6.51 -18.59
C SER A 129 -22.02 -6.32 -17.86
N ALA A 130 -21.16 -7.33 -17.91
CA ALA A 130 -19.80 -7.19 -17.44
C ALA A 130 -18.85 -8.10 -18.23
N GLU A 131 -17.61 -7.66 -18.35
CA GLU A 131 -16.46 -8.47 -18.74
C GLU A 131 -15.51 -8.56 -17.55
N VAL A 132 -14.91 -9.73 -17.34
CA VAL A 132 -14.03 -10.02 -16.20
C VAL A 132 -12.70 -10.54 -16.69
N ARG A 133 -11.64 -10.21 -15.96
CA ARG A 133 -10.31 -10.73 -16.25
C ARG A 133 -10.16 -12.14 -15.70
N ASP A 134 -9.80 -13.09 -16.57
CA ASP A 134 -9.47 -14.47 -16.18
C ASP A 134 -8.19 -14.47 -15.32
N ILE A 135 -8.29 -15.07 -14.12
CA ILE A 135 -7.17 -15.21 -13.17
C ILE A 135 -6.29 -16.44 -13.53
N ALA A 136 -6.57 -17.14 -14.63
CA ALA A 136 -5.82 -18.31 -15.06
C ALA A 136 -4.29 -18.16 -14.95
N SER A 137 -3.64 -19.30 -14.68
CA SER A 137 -2.21 -19.49 -14.34
C SER A 137 -1.26 -18.39 -14.82
N ALA A 138 -0.33 -17.98 -13.95
CA ALA A 138 0.70 -16.95 -14.15
C ALA A 138 1.46 -17.00 -15.51
N ASP A 139 1.40 -18.12 -16.22
CA ASP A 139 2.03 -18.37 -17.51
C ASP A 139 1.19 -17.93 -18.74
N ARG A 140 -0.03 -17.38 -18.55
CA ARG A 140 -0.89 -16.93 -19.66
C ARG A 140 -1.19 -15.45 -19.57
N GLU A 141 -1.23 -14.80 -20.74
CA GLU A 141 -1.78 -13.45 -20.83
C GLU A 141 -3.24 -13.47 -20.35
N PRO A 142 -3.60 -12.58 -19.41
CA PRO A 142 -4.96 -12.52 -18.90
C PRO A 142 -5.95 -12.24 -20.02
N GLN A 143 -7.01 -13.04 -20.08
CA GLN A 143 -8.07 -12.89 -21.09
C GLN A 143 -9.30 -12.25 -20.47
N TRP A 144 -9.99 -11.40 -21.24
CA TRP A 144 -11.30 -10.91 -20.87
C TRP A 144 -12.36 -11.96 -21.21
N LEU A 145 -13.22 -12.25 -20.24
CA LEU A 145 -14.33 -13.19 -20.34
C LEU A 145 -15.64 -12.42 -20.19
N THR A 146 -16.67 -12.81 -20.92
CA THR A 146 -18.03 -12.35 -20.62
C THR A 146 -18.46 -12.90 -19.26
N ALA A 147 -18.94 -12.04 -18.37
CA ALA A 147 -19.18 -12.39 -16.98
C ALA A 147 -20.16 -13.56 -16.78
N ASP A 148 -21.13 -13.72 -17.68
CA ASP A 148 -22.14 -14.78 -17.64
C ASP A 148 -21.64 -16.16 -18.10
N THR A 149 -20.48 -16.22 -18.79
CA THR A 149 -19.84 -17.48 -19.20
C THR A 149 -18.70 -17.90 -18.26
N ALA A 150 -18.25 -17.01 -17.37
CA ALA A 150 -17.20 -17.28 -16.40
C ALA A 150 -17.71 -18.13 -15.22
N SER A 151 -16.77 -18.80 -14.55
CA SER A 151 -16.99 -19.45 -13.25
C SER A 151 -16.30 -18.64 -12.17
N TYR A 152 -16.95 -18.47 -11.02
CA TYR A 152 -16.43 -17.62 -9.96
C TYR A 152 -16.06 -18.44 -8.74
N ARG A 153 -15.01 -18.01 -8.05
CA ARG A 153 -14.73 -18.44 -6.68
C ARG A 153 -14.94 -17.25 -5.76
N PHE A 154 -15.89 -17.38 -4.85
CA PHE A 154 -16.22 -16.37 -3.85
C PHE A 154 -15.88 -16.90 -2.46
N GLY A 155 -15.13 -16.13 -1.69
CA GLY A 155 -14.73 -16.56 -0.36
C GLY A 155 -14.03 -15.46 0.41
N THR A 156 -13.30 -15.87 1.44
CA THR A 156 -12.40 -14.97 2.17
C THR A 156 -10.96 -15.45 1.99
N ALA A 157 -10.08 -14.53 1.62
CA ALA A 157 -8.66 -14.81 1.47
C ALA A 157 -7.89 -13.96 2.48
N ARG A 158 -6.77 -14.49 2.94
CA ARG A 158 -5.87 -13.74 3.81
C ARG A 158 -5.03 -12.79 2.96
N LEU A 159 -5.31 -11.50 3.06
CA LEU A 159 -4.54 -10.42 2.43
C LEU A 159 -3.88 -9.63 3.56
N ASP A 160 -2.54 -9.65 3.59
CA ASP A 160 -1.72 -8.91 4.57
C ASP A 160 -2.12 -9.14 6.03
N GLY A 161 -2.40 -10.41 6.37
CA GLY A 161 -2.77 -10.82 7.73
C GLY A 161 -4.26 -10.65 8.07
N SER A 162 -5.01 -9.86 7.31
CA SER A 162 -6.45 -9.66 7.44
C SER A 162 -7.24 -10.61 6.53
N MET A 163 -8.46 -11.01 6.95
CA MET A 163 -9.37 -11.78 6.10
C MET A 163 -10.27 -10.80 5.33
N ALA A 164 -10.17 -10.80 4.01
CA ALA A 164 -11.00 -9.96 3.15
C ALA A 164 -11.83 -10.84 2.19
N PRO A 165 -13.07 -10.42 1.85
CA PRO A 165 -13.82 -11.09 0.80
C PRO A 165 -13.07 -10.96 -0.52
N PHE A 166 -13.06 -12.02 -1.32
CA PHE A 166 -12.48 -12.01 -2.66
C PHE A 166 -13.42 -12.67 -3.67
N VAL A 167 -13.32 -12.22 -4.91
CA VAL A 167 -14.00 -12.81 -6.05
C VAL A 167 -12.98 -13.01 -7.15
N ALA A 168 -12.80 -14.25 -7.58
CA ALA A 168 -11.93 -14.60 -8.68
C ALA A 168 -12.72 -15.19 -9.84
N ALA A 169 -12.46 -14.75 -11.07
CA ALA A 169 -13.11 -15.25 -12.28
C ALA A 169 -12.19 -16.22 -13.03
N TYR A 170 -12.76 -17.30 -13.55
CA TYR A 170 -12.07 -18.34 -14.29
C TYR A 170 -12.83 -18.69 -15.57
N ALA A 171 -12.10 -18.99 -16.64
CA ALA A 171 -12.71 -19.41 -17.91
C ALA A 171 -13.49 -20.73 -17.83
N THR A 172 -13.21 -21.59 -16.83
CA THR A 172 -13.92 -22.87 -16.67
C THR A 172 -14.18 -23.20 -15.20
N PRO A 173 -15.25 -23.97 -14.89
CA PRO A 173 -15.50 -24.45 -13.53
C PRO A 173 -14.37 -25.32 -12.98
N GLY A 174 -13.66 -26.06 -13.84
CA GLY A 174 -12.52 -26.88 -13.44
C GLY A 174 -11.38 -26.05 -12.89
N HIS A 175 -11.00 -24.98 -13.58
CA HIS A 175 -9.97 -24.05 -13.08
C HIS A 175 -10.40 -23.38 -11.77
N ALA A 176 -11.68 -22.98 -11.66
CA ALA A 176 -12.20 -22.42 -10.42
C ALA A 176 -12.12 -23.45 -9.28
N ALA A 177 -12.42 -24.73 -9.53
CA ALA A 177 -12.36 -25.79 -8.53
C ALA A 177 -10.92 -26.14 -8.11
N ASP A 178 -9.99 -26.12 -9.07
CA ASP A 178 -8.57 -26.44 -8.85
C ASP A 178 -7.84 -25.37 -8.02
N ASP A 179 -8.32 -24.12 -7.99
CA ASP A 179 -7.81 -23.06 -7.11
C ASP A 179 -8.29 -23.21 -5.64
N GLY A 180 -8.23 -24.45 -5.13
CA GLY A 180 -8.67 -24.82 -3.79
C GLY A 180 -7.89 -24.15 -2.67
N GLU A 181 -6.64 -23.75 -2.93
CA GLU A 181 -5.75 -23.13 -1.95
C GLU A 181 -6.28 -21.79 -1.43
N ARG A 182 -7.08 -21.07 -2.22
CA ARG A 182 -7.70 -19.79 -1.82
C ARG A 182 -8.97 -19.95 -0.97
N GLY A 183 -9.46 -21.18 -0.78
CA GLY A 183 -10.76 -21.42 -0.12
C GLY A 183 -11.95 -20.86 -0.92
N GLY A 184 -13.13 -20.81 -0.31
CA GLY A 184 -14.35 -20.27 -0.95
C GLY A 184 -15.19 -21.30 -1.74
N GLU A 185 -16.36 -20.84 -2.18
CA GLU A 185 -17.33 -21.61 -2.96
C GLU A 185 -17.22 -21.27 -4.45
N VAL A 186 -17.30 -22.28 -5.31
CA VAL A 186 -17.41 -22.09 -6.76
C VAL A 186 -18.87 -21.83 -7.10
N MET A 187 -19.14 -20.72 -7.76
CA MET A 187 -20.49 -20.28 -8.10
C MET A 187 -20.59 -19.76 -9.54
N ASP A 188 -21.79 -19.82 -10.09
CA ASP A 188 -22.10 -19.18 -11.37
C ASP A 188 -22.35 -17.67 -11.19
N PHE A 189 -22.45 -16.96 -12.31
CA PHE A 189 -22.66 -15.52 -12.33
C PHE A 189 -23.93 -15.08 -11.59
N SER A 190 -25.02 -15.83 -11.72
CA SER A 190 -26.30 -15.46 -11.10
C SER A 190 -26.25 -15.61 -9.57
N ALA A 191 -25.57 -16.63 -9.07
CA ALA A 191 -25.30 -16.81 -7.65
C ALA A 191 -24.39 -15.70 -7.12
N LEU A 192 -23.34 -15.33 -7.85
CA LEU A 192 -22.46 -14.22 -7.48
C LEU A 192 -23.23 -12.89 -7.38
N LEU A 193 -24.06 -12.55 -8.36
CA LEU A 193 -24.85 -11.31 -8.31
C LEU A 193 -25.80 -11.27 -7.11
N ARG A 194 -26.35 -12.42 -6.69
CA ARG A 194 -27.20 -12.49 -5.49
C ARG A 194 -26.39 -12.23 -4.22
N GLU A 195 -25.20 -12.83 -4.11
CA GLU A 195 -24.31 -12.67 -2.97
C GLU A 195 -23.83 -11.22 -2.83
N LEU A 196 -23.57 -10.54 -3.94
CA LEU A 196 -23.16 -9.13 -3.98
C LEU A 196 -24.33 -8.14 -3.87
N GLY A 197 -25.58 -8.61 -3.82
CA GLY A 197 -26.76 -7.73 -3.83
C GLY A 197 -26.98 -6.97 -5.14
N LEU A 198 -26.44 -7.48 -6.25
CA LEU A 198 -26.51 -6.91 -7.61
C LEU A 198 -27.61 -7.53 -8.49
N ALA A 199 -28.36 -8.52 -7.98
CA ALA A 199 -29.38 -9.21 -8.76
C ALA A 199 -30.50 -8.22 -9.17
N ALA A 200 -30.68 -8.03 -10.48
CA ALA A 200 -31.71 -7.18 -11.05
C ALA A 200 -33.11 -7.62 -10.56
N GLY A 201 -33.80 -6.73 -9.85
CA GLY A 201 -35.18 -6.94 -9.43
C GLY A 201 -35.37 -7.50 -8.02
N SER A 202 -34.44 -7.29 -7.08
CA SER A 202 -34.83 -7.33 -5.67
C SER A 202 -35.87 -6.24 -5.43
N GLU A 203 -37.10 -6.70 -5.21
CA GLU A 203 -38.26 -5.88 -4.87
C GLU A 203 -37.84 -4.81 -3.87
N SER A 204 -38.26 -3.57 -4.11
CA SER A 204 -38.11 -2.46 -3.17
C SER A 204 -38.39 -2.99 -1.76
N VAL A 205 -37.36 -3.03 -0.93
CA VAL A 205 -37.50 -3.38 0.49
C VAL A 205 -38.41 -2.32 1.07
N GLU A 206 -39.72 -2.60 1.13
CA GLU A 206 -40.65 -1.86 1.97
C GLU A 206 -40.06 -1.97 3.37
N THR A 207 -39.64 -0.83 3.90
CA THR A 207 -39.24 -0.67 5.29
C THR A 207 -40.45 -1.03 6.14
N VAL A 208 -40.53 -2.30 6.57
CA VAL A 208 -41.54 -2.78 7.52
C VAL A 208 -41.29 -2.04 8.83
N ASN A 209 -42.08 -1.00 9.02
CA ASN A 209 -42.15 -0.22 10.24
C ASN A 209 -42.83 -1.08 11.33
N THR A 210 -42.05 -1.84 12.09
CA THR A 210 -42.53 -2.66 13.21
C THR A 210 -42.81 -1.80 14.44
N ASN A 211 -43.90 -1.04 14.41
CA ASN A 211 -44.59 -0.57 15.61
C ASN A 211 -45.97 -1.21 15.66
N GLY A 212 -46.03 -2.42 16.24
CA GLY A 212 -47.26 -3.20 16.40
C GLY A 212 -47.20 -4.08 17.63
N SER A 213 -47.64 -3.51 18.76
CA SER A 213 -47.95 -4.20 20.01
C SER A 213 -49.21 -5.06 19.85
N ALA A 214 -49.16 -6.35 20.21
CA ALA A 214 -50.30 -7.15 20.71
C ALA A 214 -49.88 -8.57 21.15
N THR A 215 -49.85 -8.76 22.48
CA THR A 215 -50.44 -9.85 23.29
C THR A 215 -50.57 -11.32 22.80
N ASP A 216 -50.12 -12.19 23.72
CA ASP A 216 -50.69 -13.48 24.20
C ASP A 216 -50.85 -14.68 23.27
N GLY A 217 -50.28 -15.83 23.70
CA GLY A 217 -50.55 -17.12 23.07
C GLY A 217 -49.74 -18.33 23.54
N ASN A 218 -49.70 -18.56 24.86
CA ASN A 218 -49.64 -19.87 25.54
C ASN A 218 -49.47 -21.16 24.67
N GLN A 219 -48.36 -21.90 24.84
CA GLN A 219 -48.42 -23.37 24.80
C GLN A 219 -47.30 -24.04 25.61
N ALA A 220 -47.73 -25.04 26.37
CA ALA A 220 -47.00 -25.72 27.42
C ALA A 220 -46.33 -27.00 26.94
N GLY A 221 -45.25 -27.36 27.65
CA GLY A 221 -45.00 -28.73 28.08
C GLY A 221 -44.03 -29.55 27.24
N GLN A 222 -42.83 -29.78 27.78
CA GLN A 222 -42.41 -31.14 28.12
C GLN A 222 -41.16 -31.13 29.01
N GLN A 223 -41.35 -31.67 30.23
CA GLN A 223 -40.32 -32.14 31.14
C GLN A 223 -39.66 -33.39 30.56
N SER A 224 -38.35 -33.51 30.74
CA SER A 224 -37.74 -34.81 31.04
C SER A 224 -36.49 -34.60 31.87
N ASP A 225 -36.57 -35.10 33.09
CA ASP A 225 -35.49 -35.29 34.05
C ASP A 225 -34.34 -36.10 33.45
N THR A 226 -33.11 -35.82 33.85
CA THR A 226 -32.12 -36.86 34.14
C THR A 226 -31.09 -36.35 35.13
N ASP A 227 -30.88 -37.21 36.13
CA ASP A 227 -30.10 -37.03 37.33
C ASP A 227 -28.58 -36.98 37.11
N ALA A 228 -27.96 -36.21 37.99
CA ALA A 228 -26.72 -36.46 38.72
C ALA A 228 -25.60 -37.31 38.06
N ASP A 229 -24.42 -36.69 37.93
CA ASP A 229 -23.27 -37.28 38.61
C ASP A 229 -22.32 -36.20 39.14
N GLN A 230 -21.94 -36.38 40.40
CA GLN A 230 -21.03 -35.53 41.16
C GLN A 230 -19.60 -35.95 40.82
N LEU A 231 -18.76 -35.01 40.39
CA LEU A 231 -17.31 -35.18 40.52
C LEU A 231 -16.64 -33.95 41.13
N ALA A 232 -15.78 -34.30 42.08
CA ALA A 232 -15.01 -33.49 43.01
C ALA A 232 -14.40 -32.21 42.43
N THR A 233 -14.60 -31.13 43.18
CA THR A 233 -13.89 -29.86 43.06
C THR A 233 -12.58 -29.98 43.85
N GLU A 234 -11.44 -29.93 43.15
CA GLU A 234 -10.14 -29.63 43.78
C GLU A 234 -9.95 -28.10 43.79
N PRO A 235 -9.50 -27.49 44.89
CA PRO A 235 -9.20 -26.06 44.90
C PRO A 235 -7.81 -25.84 44.29
N ASP A 236 -7.79 -25.34 43.05
CA ASP A 236 -6.57 -24.86 42.40
C ASP A 236 -6.24 -23.48 42.99
N SER A 237 -5.16 -23.41 43.76
CA SER A 237 -4.60 -22.19 44.31
C SER A 237 -3.87 -21.44 43.20
N LEU A 238 -4.58 -20.53 42.54
CA LEU A 238 -3.96 -19.53 41.67
C LEU A 238 -3.24 -18.52 42.56
N ASP A 239 -1.91 -18.64 42.61
CA ASP A 239 -1.02 -17.56 43.03
C ASP A 239 -1.28 -16.36 42.10
N GLU A 240 -1.94 -15.33 42.62
CA GLU A 240 -2.08 -14.04 41.96
C GLU A 240 -0.69 -13.44 41.77
N GLU A 241 -0.21 -13.45 40.52
CA GLU A 241 0.95 -12.69 40.09
C GLU A 241 0.69 -11.21 40.40
N PRO A 242 1.62 -10.51 41.09
CA PRO A 242 1.42 -9.11 41.44
C PRO A 242 1.34 -8.28 40.16
N GLU A 243 0.19 -7.65 39.93
CA GLU A 243 0.01 -6.66 38.86
C GLU A 243 1.12 -5.60 39.00
N GLU A 244 2.02 -5.57 38.02
CA GLU A 244 3.03 -4.51 37.95
C GLU A 244 2.31 -3.17 37.84
N PRO A 245 2.67 -2.17 38.66
CA PRO A 245 2.00 -0.88 38.64
C PRO A 245 2.19 -0.26 37.26
N ALA A 246 1.08 -0.02 36.56
CA ALA A 246 1.06 0.71 35.30
C ALA A 246 1.80 2.04 35.49
N VAL A 247 3.04 2.11 34.99
CA VAL A 247 3.83 3.33 34.96
C VAL A 247 3.15 4.24 33.95
N SER A 248 2.44 5.25 34.44
CA SER A 248 1.93 6.34 33.61
C SER A 248 3.11 7.14 33.08
N VAL A 249 3.67 6.71 31.95
CA VAL A 249 4.61 7.51 31.17
C VAL A 249 3.83 8.75 30.71
N PRO A 250 4.34 9.98 30.92
CA PRO A 250 3.73 11.18 30.36
C PRO A 250 3.70 11.02 28.84
N GLY A 251 2.52 10.75 28.29
CA GLY A 251 2.37 10.39 26.90
C GLY A 251 2.69 11.56 26.00
N ASN A 252 3.62 11.35 25.05
CA ASN A 252 3.65 12.06 23.77
C ASN A 252 2.43 11.64 22.93
N HIS A 253 1.23 11.77 23.50
CA HIS A 253 0.03 11.81 22.70
C HIS A 253 0.03 13.18 22.07
N ALA A 254 0.53 13.25 20.82
CA ALA A 254 0.11 14.33 19.96
C ALA A 254 -1.42 14.37 20.05
N ASP A 255 -1.97 15.47 20.54
CA ASP A 255 -3.36 15.79 20.28
C ASP A 255 -3.47 15.79 18.75
N ASN A 256 -3.91 14.65 18.17
CA ASN A 256 -3.81 14.31 16.74
C ASN A 256 -3.72 15.57 15.87
N LEU A 257 -2.52 15.89 15.36
CA LEU A 257 -2.30 17.11 14.58
C LEU A 257 -3.23 17.13 13.36
N PHE A 258 -3.62 15.94 12.89
CA PHE A 258 -4.59 15.74 11.83
C PHE A 258 -5.88 15.05 12.29
N SER A 259 -7.00 15.49 11.71
CA SER A 259 -8.27 14.75 11.78
C SER A 259 -8.26 13.67 10.70
N HIS A 260 -7.94 12.43 11.10
CA HIS A 260 -7.73 11.30 10.19
C HIS A 260 -9.02 10.75 9.54
N SER A 261 -10.20 11.26 9.90
CA SER A 261 -11.50 10.78 9.40
C SER A 261 -11.88 11.26 7.99
N GLY A 262 -11.01 12.00 7.31
CA GLY A 262 -11.27 12.57 5.97
C GLY A 262 -10.46 11.95 4.83
N PHE A 263 -9.66 10.94 5.10
CA PHE A 263 -8.73 10.35 4.15
C PHE A 263 -9.33 9.08 3.50
N THR A 264 -10.32 9.24 2.61
CA THR A 264 -11.07 8.10 2.05
C THR A 264 -10.48 7.48 0.77
N ASP A 265 -9.30 7.90 0.34
CA ASP A 265 -8.51 7.24 -0.71
C ASP A 265 -7.09 7.82 -0.64
N SER A 266 -6.12 7.06 -0.13
CA SER A 266 -4.79 7.58 0.22
C SER A 266 -3.68 7.07 -0.69
N SER A 267 -3.88 7.14 -2.00
CA SER A 267 -2.75 6.93 -2.92
C SER A 267 -1.67 7.97 -2.62
N CYS A 268 -0.46 7.51 -2.33
CA CYS A 268 0.73 8.32 -2.20
C CYS A 268 0.91 9.14 -3.48
N PRO A 269 0.92 10.48 -3.41
CA PRO A 269 0.97 11.33 -4.61
C PRO A 269 2.28 11.19 -5.37
N TYR A 270 3.33 10.67 -4.71
CA TYR A 270 4.64 10.44 -5.33
C TYR A 270 4.69 9.11 -6.10
N CYS A 271 4.48 7.98 -5.42
CA CYS A 271 4.66 6.64 -6.02
C CYS A 271 3.35 5.97 -6.48
N GLY A 272 2.19 6.52 -6.12
CA GLY A 272 0.87 5.97 -6.41
C GLY A 272 0.44 4.78 -5.53
N MET A 273 1.28 4.34 -4.58
CA MET A 273 0.97 3.23 -3.66
C MET A 273 0.00 3.66 -2.56
N PHE A 274 -0.70 2.71 -1.94
CA PHE A 274 -1.64 2.97 -0.84
C PHE A 274 -0.90 3.30 0.46
N ALA A 275 -0.95 4.56 0.86
CA ALA A 275 -0.31 5.04 2.07
C ALA A 275 -0.91 4.39 3.32
N ASP A 276 -2.24 4.23 3.37
CA ASP A 276 -3.00 3.58 4.45
C ASP A 276 -2.67 2.09 4.65
N ARG A 277 -2.08 1.43 3.64
CA ARG A 277 -1.63 0.04 3.74
C ARG A 277 -0.16 -0.09 4.14
N SER A 278 0.56 1.02 4.23
CA SER A 278 1.96 1.01 4.62
C SER A 278 2.13 0.96 6.13
N LEU A 279 3.09 0.17 6.59
CA LEU A 279 3.54 0.18 7.99
C LEU A 279 4.20 1.52 8.37
N THR A 280 4.65 2.28 7.36
CA THR A 280 5.26 3.62 7.48
C THR A 280 4.37 4.69 6.89
N HIS A 281 3.06 4.61 7.16
CA HIS A 281 2.14 5.63 6.67
C HIS A 281 2.52 6.99 7.28
N VAL A 282 2.80 7.97 6.41
CA VAL A 282 3.15 9.34 6.78
C VAL A 282 2.07 10.30 6.28
N VAL A 283 1.59 11.20 7.14
CA VAL A 283 0.72 12.32 6.75
C VAL A 283 1.52 13.60 6.88
N VAL A 284 1.49 14.43 5.84
CA VAL A 284 2.20 15.71 5.78
C VAL A 284 1.20 16.82 5.55
N ARG A 285 1.30 17.88 6.38
CA ARG A 285 0.76 19.20 6.06
C ARG A 285 1.90 20.07 5.55
N TRP A 286 1.74 20.59 4.35
CA TRP A 286 2.72 21.45 3.70
C TRP A 286 2.55 22.90 4.13
N SER A 287 3.57 23.71 3.93
CA SER A 287 3.57 25.15 4.25
C SER A 287 2.54 25.97 3.47
N ASP A 288 2.06 25.46 2.33
CA ASP A 288 0.94 26.03 1.57
C ASP A 288 -0.45 25.69 2.19
N GLY A 289 -0.48 24.90 3.27
CA GLY A 289 -1.69 24.49 3.98
C GLY A 289 -2.39 23.25 3.41
N SER A 290 -1.90 22.68 2.31
CA SER A 290 -2.42 21.42 1.77
C SER A 290 -1.92 20.21 2.53
N TYR A 291 -2.57 19.07 2.32
CA TYR A 291 -2.27 17.81 2.99
C TYR A 291 -2.05 16.70 1.98
N THR A 292 -1.12 15.80 2.30
CA THR A 292 -0.87 14.59 1.51
C THR A 292 -0.54 13.43 2.43
N GLN A 293 -0.83 12.22 1.98
CA GLN A 293 -0.45 10.98 2.64
C GLN A 293 0.57 10.24 1.80
N HIS A 294 1.52 9.58 2.44
CA HIS A 294 2.64 8.91 1.79
C HIS A 294 2.83 7.53 2.39
N ASP A 295 3.22 6.59 1.56
CA ASP A 295 3.56 5.23 1.97
C ASP A 295 4.91 5.17 2.69
N SER A 296 5.80 6.15 2.53
CA SER A 296 7.12 6.17 3.14
C SER A 296 7.69 7.58 3.29
N PHE A 297 8.71 7.73 4.13
CA PHE A 297 9.49 8.96 4.22
C PHE A 297 10.25 9.27 2.92
N ASP A 298 10.64 8.26 2.15
CA ASP A 298 11.30 8.44 0.86
C ASP A 298 10.41 9.25 -0.11
N CYS A 299 9.15 8.86 -0.22
CA CYS A 299 8.16 9.58 -1.03
C CYS A 299 7.94 11.02 -0.54
N VAL A 300 7.94 11.25 0.77
CA VAL A 300 7.82 12.60 1.34
C VAL A 300 9.01 13.48 0.93
N PHE A 301 10.23 13.01 1.16
CA PHE A 301 11.43 13.81 0.92
C PHE A 301 11.70 14.00 -0.57
N ASN A 302 11.43 13.00 -1.41
CA ASN A 302 11.55 13.14 -2.86
C ASN A 302 10.49 14.11 -3.42
N LEU A 303 9.23 14.03 -3.01
CA LEU A 303 8.21 15.00 -3.42
C LEU A 303 8.58 16.42 -2.96
N MET A 304 9.09 16.55 -1.73
CA MET A 304 9.54 17.83 -1.19
C MET A 304 10.65 18.45 -2.05
N ALA A 305 11.62 17.65 -2.49
CA ALA A 305 12.73 18.10 -3.34
C ALA A 305 12.26 18.41 -4.77
N ASP A 306 11.44 17.55 -5.37
CA ASP A 306 10.98 17.68 -6.75
C ASP A 306 10.03 18.87 -6.94
N GLU A 307 9.19 19.15 -5.94
CA GLU A 307 8.18 20.23 -5.99
C GLU A 307 8.59 21.50 -5.23
N ASP A 308 9.83 21.58 -4.71
CA ASP A 308 10.33 22.70 -3.88
C ASP A 308 9.39 23.06 -2.72
N ARG A 309 8.94 22.04 -1.99
CA ARG A 309 7.97 22.19 -0.89
C ARG A 309 8.65 22.22 0.46
N SER A 310 7.91 22.66 1.47
CA SER A 310 8.36 22.61 2.86
C SER A 310 7.26 22.06 3.76
N ILE A 311 7.67 21.27 4.74
CA ILE A 311 6.80 20.62 5.72
C ILE A 311 6.44 21.64 6.81
N ASP A 312 5.15 21.79 7.08
CA ASP A 312 4.64 22.56 8.24
C ASP A 312 4.36 21.64 9.44
N ALA A 313 3.77 20.46 9.18
CA ALA A 313 3.58 19.41 10.19
C ALA A 313 3.65 18.03 9.55
N ILE A 314 4.09 17.03 10.32
CA ILE A 314 4.24 15.66 9.84
C ILE A 314 3.87 14.67 10.95
N GLU A 315 3.00 13.72 10.63
CA GLU A 315 2.64 12.61 11.49
C GLU A 315 2.99 11.28 10.82
N VAL A 316 3.33 10.29 11.63
CA VAL A 316 3.67 8.94 11.15
C VAL A 316 2.99 7.90 12.02
N THR A 317 2.60 6.78 11.44
CA THR A 317 2.11 5.64 12.21
C THR A 317 3.22 5.05 13.07
N ALA A 318 2.95 4.89 14.37
CA ALA A 318 3.83 4.19 15.28
C ALA A 318 4.03 2.75 14.82
N TYR A 319 5.28 2.28 14.89
CA TYR A 319 5.58 0.86 14.85
C TYR A 319 5.07 0.21 16.14
N ASP A 320 4.13 -0.71 15.97
CA ASP A 320 3.59 -1.56 17.02
C ASP A 320 3.53 -2.97 16.44
N ILE A 321 4.15 -3.94 17.11
CA ILE A 321 4.23 -5.32 16.64
C ILE A 321 2.87 -6.01 16.65
N ASP A 322 2.00 -5.63 17.59
CA ASP A 322 0.70 -6.25 17.79
C ASP A 322 -0.37 -5.56 16.93
N LYS A 323 -0.23 -4.24 16.71
CA LYS A 323 -1.15 -3.44 15.89
C LYS A 323 -0.46 -2.30 15.14
N PRO A 324 0.28 -2.61 14.07
CA PRO A 324 0.89 -1.57 13.23
C PRO A 324 -0.19 -0.60 12.75
N GLY A 325 0.12 0.70 12.73
CA GLY A 325 -0.82 1.72 12.23
C GLY A 325 -1.91 2.17 13.21
N SER A 326 -1.97 1.62 14.43
CA SER A 326 -3.05 1.94 15.38
C SER A 326 -2.91 3.30 16.08
N ARG A 327 -1.72 3.92 16.02
CA ARG A 327 -1.41 5.18 16.70
C ARG A 327 -0.57 6.08 15.81
N TRP A 328 -0.92 7.37 15.80
CA TRP A 328 -0.15 8.42 15.13
C TRP A 328 0.83 9.08 16.09
N LEU A 329 2.00 9.42 15.56
CA LEU A 329 3.07 10.14 16.25
C LEU A 329 3.34 11.44 15.51
N ASP A 330 3.56 12.54 16.23
CA ASP A 330 4.28 13.68 15.68
C ASP A 330 5.69 13.23 15.30
N ALA A 331 5.98 13.19 14.00
CA ALA A 331 7.24 12.67 13.49
C ALA A 331 8.43 13.53 13.92
N THR A 332 8.23 14.82 14.21
CA THR A 332 9.31 15.72 14.66
C THR A 332 9.77 15.43 16.09
N ALA A 333 8.93 14.78 16.89
CA ALA A 333 9.22 14.37 18.26
C ALA A 333 9.47 12.86 18.41
N ALA A 334 9.32 12.10 17.33
CA ALA A 334 9.49 10.66 17.30
C ALA A 334 10.97 10.24 17.16
N TRP A 335 11.21 8.96 17.39
CA TRP A 335 12.49 8.28 17.18
C TRP A 335 12.33 7.20 16.12
N PHE A 336 13.37 6.96 15.34
CA PHE A 336 13.30 6.13 14.16
C PHE A 336 14.39 5.07 14.15
N LEU A 337 14.06 3.87 13.68
CA LEU A 337 15.05 2.94 13.16
C LEU A 337 15.02 3.05 11.63
N TYR A 338 16.09 3.52 11.03
CA TYR A 338 16.26 3.70 9.59
C TYR A 338 16.99 2.50 8.97
N ASP A 339 16.53 2.06 7.79
CA ASP A 339 17.04 0.89 7.08
C ASP A 339 16.92 -0.40 7.91
N THR A 340 15.73 -0.65 8.46
CA THR A 340 15.46 -1.86 9.23
C THR A 340 15.52 -3.10 8.34
N GLU A 341 16.04 -4.22 8.85
CA GLU A 341 16.15 -5.47 8.09
C GLU A 341 14.83 -6.25 8.05
N THR A 342 14.05 -6.13 9.14
CA THR A 342 12.86 -6.97 9.39
C THR A 342 11.56 -6.28 9.01
N VAL A 343 11.42 -4.97 9.29
CA VAL A 343 10.25 -4.21 8.88
C VAL A 343 10.45 -3.84 7.42
N LYS A 344 9.62 -4.41 6.53
CA LYS A 344 9.66 -4.09 5.10
C LYS A 344 8.45 -3.24 4.76
N GLY A 345 8.71 -2.02 4.33
CA GLY A 345 7.73 -1.15 3.69
C GLY A 345 7.62 -1.45 2.19
N SER A 346 6.86 -0.62 1.48
CA SER A 346 6.70 -0.73 0.02
C SER A 346 8.00 -0.47 -0.74
N MET A 347 8.90 0.38 -0.21
CA MET A 347 10.20 0.69 -0.80
C MET A 347 11.27 0.90 0.29
N PRO A 348 12.52 0.44 0.09
CA PRO A 348 13.65 0.80 0.95
C PRO A 348 14.06 2.27 0.72
N PRO A 349 14.67 2.94 1.73
CA PRO A 349 15.01 2.41 3.05
C PRO A 349 13.79 2.28 3.96
N TYR A 350 13.69 1.16 4.68
CA TYR A 350 12.56 0.91 5.56
C TYR A 350 12.73 1.62 6.89
N VAL A 351 11.66 2.22 7.40
CA VAL A 351 11.70 3.02 8.64
C VAL A 351 10.72 2.43 9.65
N ALA A 352 11.06 2.44 10.93
CA ALA A 352 10.11 2.14 12.01
C ALA A 352 10.09 3.32 12.99
N ALA A 353 8.90 3.84 13.30
CA ALA A 353 8.74 5.02 14.14
C ALA A 353 8.30 4.67 15.57
N PHE A 354 8.91 5.30 16.57
CA PHE A 354 8.70 5.06 17.99
C PHE A 354 8.45 6.38 18.71
N ALA A 355 7.66 6.35 19.78
CA ALA A 355 7.31 7.56 20.52
C ALA A 355 8.46 8.12 21.36
N ASN A 356 9.47 7.30 21.67
CA ASN A 356 10.64 7.67 22.45
C ASN A 356 11.86 6.80 22.06
N ALA A 357 13.05 7.28 22.41
CA ALA A 357 14.33 6.62 22.08
C ALA A 357 14.45 5.22 22.69
N THR A 358 14.01 5.05 23.95
CA THR A 358 14.15 3.80 24.68
C THR A 358 13.39 2.66 24.01
N ASP A 359 12.18 2.90 23.50
CA ASP A 359 11.42 1.90 22.76
C ASP A 359 12.13 1.50 21.46
N ALA A 360 12.68 2.49 20.73
CA ALA A 360 13.45 2.23 19.52
C ALA A 360 14.74 1.43 19.79
N GLU A 361 15.48 1.79 20.84
CA GLU A 361 16.69 1.08 21.29
C GLU A 361 16.38 -0.37 21.68
N ASN A 362 15.27 -0.60 22.38
CA ASN A 362 14.83 -1.94 22.77
C ASN A 362 14.40 -2.78 21.55
N ALA A 363 13.82 -2.16 20.52
CA ALA A 363 13.42 -2.84 19.29
C ALA A 363 14.58 -3.08 18.31
N GLN A 364 15.65 -2.27 18.37
CA GLN A 364 16.77 -2.31 17.43
C GLN A 364 17.42 -3.70 17.27
N PRO A 365 17.64 -4.52 18.31
CA PRO A 365 18.23 -5.86 18.12
C PRO A 365 17.38 -6.81 17.27
N ALA A 366 16.05 -6.61 17.26
CA ALA A 366 15.11 -7.46 16.52
C ALA A 366 14.83 -6.92 15.11
N LEU A 367 14.80 -5.60 14.96
CA LEU A 367 14.45 -4.96 13.69
C LEU A 367 15.65 -4.57 12.85
N GLY A 368 16.84 -4.45 13.46
CA GLY A 368 18.02 -3.84 12.85
C GLY A 368 17.88 -2.33 12.71
N GLY A 369 18.63 -1.76 11.76
CA GLY A 369 18.57 -0.35 11.41
C GLY A 369 19.37 0.58 12.32
N GLN A 370 19.51 1.82 11.85
CA GLN A 370 20.19 2.91 12.52
C GLN A 370 19.20 3.75 13.33
N LEU A 371 19.47 3.93 14.63
CA LEU A 371 18.69 4.81 15.49
C LEU A 371 18.93 6.27 15.13
N LEU A 372 17.86 6.99 14.77
CA LEU A 372 17.87 8.40 14.38
C LEU A 372 16.72 9.15 15.07
N ASP A 373 16.92 10.44 15.32
CA ASP A 373 15.80 11.38 15.52
C ASP A 373 15.30 11.89 14.16
N PHE A 374 14.30 12.77 14.17
CA PHE A 374 13.74 13.31 12.92
C PHE A 374 14.76 14.06 12.06
N ASN A 375 15.65 14.84 12.68
CA ASN A 375 16.68 15.60 11.95
C ASN A 375 17.72 14.67 11.32
N GLY A 376 18.15 13.65 12.06
CA GLY A 376 19.03 12.60 11.56
C GLY A 376 18.40 11.84 10.40
N LEU A 377 17.10 11.52 10.51
CA LEU A 377 16.35 10.89 9.43
C LEU A 377 16.30 11.77 8.18
N ALA A 378 15.90 13.03 8.30
CA ALA A 378 15.82 13.97 7.17
C ALA A 378 17.18 14.19 6.47
N ALA A 379 18.27 14.17 7.23
CA ALA A 379 19.62 14.30 6.68
C ALA A 379 20.06 13.11 5.79
N MET A 380 19.38 11.95 5.88
CA MET A 380 19.67 10.81 5.00
C MET A 380 19.29 11.06 3.54
N TRP A 381 18.32 11.95 3.29
CA TRP A 381 17.87 12.32 1.94
C TRP A 381 18.51 13.61 1.39
N GLN A 382 19.42 14.22 2.15
CA GLN A 382 20.19 15.40 1.71
C GLN A 382 21.59 15.04 1.19
N GLN A 383 21.94 13.75 1.20
CA GLN A 383 23.23 13.20 0.74
C GLN A 383 23.14 12.77 -0.72
#